data_AF-A0A8T4ZEF7-F1
#
_entry.id   AF-A0A8T4ZEF7-F1
#
_cell.length_a   1.000
_cell.length_b   1.000
_cell.length_c   1.000
_cell.angle_alpha   90.00
_cell.angle_beta   90.00
_cell.angle_gamma   90.00
#
_symmetry.space_group_name_H-M   'P 1'
#
loop_
_entity.id
_entity.type
_entity.pdbx_description
1 polymer ?
#
loop_
_entity_poly.entity_id
_entity_poly.type
_entity_poly.pdbx_seq_one_letter_code
_entity_poly.pdbx_strand_id
1 'polypeptide(L)' 'MRKRFFEDQLPYFWMYPSFTVRCVSEPSTLREFIRSLGRDYLYAYDRRVLGVLVNNRRLWPSAKLKPGDEVLIFPVIAGG' A
#
# COMPACT_ATOMS: atom_id res chain seq x y z
N MET A 1 -5.50 -1.80 34.23
CA MET A 1 -6.75 -2.11 33.50
C MET A 1 -6.54 -1.71 32.04
N ARG A 2 -6.16 -2.68 31.19
CA ARG A 2 -5.87 -2.51 29.76
C ARG A 2 -7.04 -3.06 28.96
N LYS A 3 -7.26 -2.49 27.76
CA LYS A 3 -8.23 -2.85 26.71
C LYS A 3 -9.57 -2.13 26.84
N ARG A 4 -9.75 -1.08 26.04
CA ARG A 4 -11.01 -0.56 25.45
C ARG A 4 -10.76 0.77 24.73
N PHE A 5 -9.81 0.78 23.81
CA PHE A 5 -9.53 1.97 22.97
C PHE A 5 -9.18 1.60 21.53
N PHE A 6 -9.54 0.38 21.09
CA PHE A 6 -9.20 -0.13 19.77
C PHE A 6 -10.38 -0.77 19.02
N GLU A 7 -11.61 -0.65 19.56
CA GLU A 7 -12.81 -1.25 18.94
C GLU A 7 -13.74 -0.21 18.29
N ASP A 8 -13.54 1.08 18.55
CA ASP A 8 -14.34 2.18 17.96
C ASP A 8 -13.68 2.84 16.73
N GLN A 9 -12.60 2.28 16.21
CA GLN A 9 -12.00 2.67 14.92
C GLN A 9 -12.64 1.88 13.78
N LEU A 10 -13.93 2.14 13.58
CA LEU A 10 -14.66 2.30 12.32
C LEU A 10 -14.58 1.19 11.24
N PRO A 11 -15.71 0.89 10.56
CA PRO A 11 -15.79 -0.02 9.40
C PRO A 11 -14.91 0.37 8.19
N TYR A 12 -14.16 1.47 8.26
CA TYR A 12 -13.18 1.92 7.29
C TYR A 12 -11.88 1.10 7.28
N PHE A 13 -11.53 0.40 8.36
CA PHE A 13 -10.29 -0.39 8.43
C PHE A 13 -10.29 -1.59 7.46
N TRP A 14 -11.48 -2.04 7.04
CA TRP A 14 -11.61 -3.13 6.05
C TRP A 14 -11.39 -2.66 4.61
N MET A 15 -11.50 -1.36 4.33
CA MET A 15 -11.36 -0.78 2.98
C MET A 15 -9.94 -0.34 2.64
N TYR A 16 -9.12 -0.03 3.64
CA TYR A 16 -7.75 0.44 3.43
C TYR A 16 -6.75 -0.64 3.79
N PRO A 17 -5.84 -0.99 2.86
CA PRO A 17 -4.87 -2.02 3.17
C PRO A 17 -3.94 -1.58 4.28
N SER A 18 -3.66 -2.54 5.17
CA SER A 18 -2.75 -2.36 6.30
C SER A 18 -1.33 -2.06 5.81
N PHE A 19 -0.52 -1.49 6.70
CA PHE A 19 0.91 -1.33 6.47
C PHE A 19 1.52 -2.67 6.04
N THR A 20 2.14 -2.72 4.86
CA THR A 20 2.64 -3.96 4.26
C THR A 20 4.01 -3.71 3.64
N VAL A 21 4.95 -4.61 3.93
CA VAL A 21 6.23 -4.72 3.22
C VAL A 21 6.17 -5.95 2.31
N ARG A 22 6.51 -5.80 1.03
CA ARG A 22 6.56 -6.91 0.07
C ARG A 22 7.79 -6.80 -0.81
N CYS A 23 8.41 -7.95 -1.08
CA CYS A 23 9.46 -8.03 -2.10
C CYS A 23 8.83 -8.33 -3.46
N VAL A 24 9.40 -7.73 -4.49
CA VAL A 24 9.06 -8.02 -5.88
C VAL A 24 9.66 -9.37 -6.26
N SER A 25 8.83 -10.31 -6.71
CA SER A 25 9.29 -11.63 -7.16
C SER A 25 9.63 -11.68 -8.64
N GLU A 26 8.85 -10.95 -9.46
CA GLU A 26 8.96 -10.97 -10.92
C GLU A 26 9.08 -9.54 -11.46
N PRO A 27 9.79 -9.32 -12.59
CA PRO A 27 9.85 -8.01 -13.21
C PRO A 27 8.46 -7.52 -13.60
N SER A 28 8.06 -6.35 -13.10
CA SER A 28 6.77 -5.74 -13.40
C SER A 28 6.88 -4.23 -13.33
N THR A 29 5.84 -3.51 -13.76
CA THR A 29 5.69 -2.10 -13.39
C THR A 29 5.17 -1.96 -11.95
N LEU A 30 5.35 -0.79 -11.34
CA LEU A 30 4.78 -0.49 -10.04
C LEU A 30 3.25 -0.64 -10.03
N ARG A 31 2.57 -0.18 -11.08
CA ARG A 31 1.12 -0.32 -11.21
C ARG A 31 0.68 -1.78 -11.30
N GLU A 32 1.39 -2.60 -12.07
CA GLU A 32 1.09 -4.03 -12.19
C GLU A 32 1.34 -4.79 -10.89
N PHE A 33 2.41 -4.42 -10.17
CA PHE A 33 2.68 -4.95 -8.84
C PHE A 33 1.55 -4.62 -7.87
N ILE A 34 1.11 -3.36 -7.80
CA ILE A 34 -0.01 -2.98 -6.94
C ILE A 34 -1.30 -3.68 -7.35
N ARG A 35 -1.54 -3.85 -8.67
CA ARG A 35 -2.69 -4.59 -9.18
C ARG A 35 -2.68 -6.07 -8.74
N SER A 36 -1.51 -6.70 -8.65
CA SER A 36 -1.43 -8.12 -8.23
C SER A 36 -1.79 -8.33 -6.76
N LEU A 37 -1.73 -7.27 -5.93
CA LEU A 37 -2.17 -7.30 -4.54
C LEU A 37 -3.71 -7.29 -4.39
N GLY A 38 -4.42 -6.90 -5.44
CA GLY A 38 -5.87 -6.87 -5.48
C GLY A 38 -6.45 -5.58 -6.07
N ARG A 39 -7.74 -5.64 -6.45
CA ARG A 39 -8.45 -4.49 -7.03
C ARG A 39 -8.57 -3.34 -6.03
N ASP A 40 -8.74 -3.63 -4.75
CA ASP A 40 -8.88 -2.62 -3.69
C ASP A 40 -7.58 -1.84 -3.48
N TYR A 41 -6.43 -2.53 -3.55
CA TYR A 41 -5.11 -1.89 -3.51
C TYR A 41 -4.91 -0.95 -4.70
N LEU A 42 -5.25 -1.40 -5.92
CA LEU A 42 -5.15 -0.57 -7.11
C LEU A 42 -6.07 0.65 -7.03
N TYR A 43 -7.31 0.45 -6.59
CA TYR A 43 -8.26 1.55 -6.40
C TYR A 43 -7.75 2.58 -5.39
N ALA A 44 -7.28 2.11 -4.23
CA ALA A 44 -6.74 2.96 -3.17
C ALA A 44 -5.45 3.69 -3.61
N TYR A 45 -4.60 3.04 -4.41
CA TYR A 45 -3.43 3.66 -5.03
C TYR A 45 -3.81 4.76 -6.02
N ASP A 46 -4.77 4.50 -6.92
CA ASP A 46 -5.27 5.47 -7.90
C ASP A 46 -5.97 6.65 -7.23
N ARG A 47 -6.67 6.42 -6.13
CA ARG A 47 -7.28 7.46 -5.28
C ARG A 47 -6.28 8.24 -4.42
N ARG A 48 -4.98 7.91 -4.48
CA ARG A 48 -3.90 8.55 -3.69
C ARG A 48 -4.10 8.48 -2.18
N VAL A 49 -4.83 7.47 -1.71
CA VAL A 49 -5.05 7.16 -0.30
C VAL A 49 -4.03 6.12 0.21
N LEU A 50 -3.14 5.63 -0.67
CA LEU A 50 -1.98 4.83 -0.33
C LEU A 50 -0.67 5.53 -0.67
N GLY A 51 0.25 5.47 0.28
CA GLY A 51 1.66 5.75 0.09
C GLY A 51 2.35 4.47 -0.33
N VAL A 52 3.15 4.57 -1.40
CA VAL A 52 3.96 3.45 -1.88
C VAL A 52 5.39 3.93 -2.07
N LEU A 53 6.33 3.26 -1.42
CA LEU A 53 7.76 3.47 -1.57
C LEU A 53 8.41 2.18 -2.06
N VAL A 54 9.31 2.31 -3.03
CA VAL A 54 10.14 1.21 -3.55
C VAL A 54 11.57 1.52 -3.17
N ASN A 55 12.23 0.64 -2.41
CA ASN A 55 13.56 0.86 -1.86
C ASN A 55 13.70 2.26 -1.22
N ASN A 56 12.69 2.62 -0.41
CA ASN A 56 12.58 3.92 0.26
C ASN A 56 12.46 5.16 -0.68
N ARG A 57 12.00 4.96 -1.93
CA ARG A 57 11.80 6.05 -2.91
C ARG A 57 10.40 6.01 -3.51
N ARG A 58 9.84 7.18 -3.79
CA ARG A 58 8.59 7.28 -4.55
C ARG A 58 8.89 7.16 -6.04
N LEU A 59 8.21 6.25 -6.72
CA LEU A 59 8.36 6.01 -8.15
C LEU A 59 7.05 6.31 -8.90
N TRP A 60 7.18 6.51 -10.21
CA TRP A 60 6.04 6.61 -11.12
C TRP A 60 5.33 5.25 -11.25
N PRO A 61 4.01 5.23 -11.52
CA PRO A 61 3.28 3.98 -11.73
C PRO A 61 3.86 3.10 -12.85
N SER A 62 4.47 3.71 -13.88
CA SER A 62 5.12 3.03 -15.01
C SER A 62 6.56 2.61 -14.73
N ALA A 63 7.11 2.92 -13.56
CA ALA A 63 8.48 2.54 -13.21
C ALA A 63 8.60 1.01 -13.19
N LYS A 64 9.67 0.49 -13.80
CA LYS A 64 9.98 -0.94 -13.79
C LYS A 64 10.61 -1.31 -12.45
N LEU A 65 10.04 -2.32 -11.81
CA LEU A 65 10.55 -2.97 -10.62
C LEU A 65 11.35 -4.20 -11.01
N LYS A 66 12.37 -4.51 -10.21
CA LYS A 66 13.21 -5.70 -10.37
C LYS A 66 12.93 -6.68 -9.25
N PRO A 67 13.12 -7.99 -9.52
CA PRO A 67 13.12 -8.99 -8.47
C PRO A 67 14.07 -8.59 -7.32
N GLY A 68 13.57 -8.66 -6.10
CA GLY A 68 14.28 -8.24 -4.89
C GLY A 68 14.05 -6.79 -4.46
N ASP A 69 13.39 -5.94 -5.25
CA ASP A 69 13.00 -4.60 -4.80
C ASP A 69 11.99 -4.70 -3.63
N GLU A 70 12.19 -3.89 -2.60
CA GLU A 70 11.30 -3.82 -1.45
C GLU A 70 10.23 -2.74 -1.67
N VAL A 71 8.96 -3.13 -1.58
CA VAL A 71 7.80 -2.25 -1.72
C VAL A 71 7.11 -2.10 -0.37
N LEU A 72 7.16 -0.87 0.16
CA LEU A 72 6.45 -0.43 1.35
C LEU A 72 5.11 0.19 0.94
N ILE A 73 4.01 -0.30 1.50
CA ILE A 73 2.66 0.19 1.26
C ILE A 73 2.04 0.60 2.59
N PHE A 74 1.49 1.81 2.66
CA PHE A 74 0.88 2.33 3.89
C PHE A 74 -0.29 3.26 3.58
N PRO A 75 -1.32 3.31 4.44
CA PRO A 75 -2.38 4.29 4.31
C PRO A 75 -1.84 5.71 4.47
N VAL A 76 -2.25 6.62 3.60
CA VAL A 76 -2.03 8.06 3.79
C VAL A 76 -3.20 8.58 4.61
N ILE A 77 -2.97 8.80 5.90
CA ILE A 77 -3.92 9.50 6.75
C ILE A 77 -3.80 10.99 6.40
N ALA A 78 -4.67 11.47 5.53
CA ALA A 78 -4.88 12.90 5.35
C ALA A 78 -5.67 13.41 6.56
N GLY A 79 -4.96 13.70 7.65
CA GLY A 79 -5.52 14.37 8.83
C GLY A 79 -5.61 15.87 8.58
N GLY A 80 -6.84 16.37 8.57
CA GLY A 80 -7.22 17.78 8.57
C GLY A 80 -8.67 17.89 9.00
#